data_AF-A0A926VJA4-F1
#
_entry.id   AF-A0A926VJA4-F1
#
_cell.length_a   1.000
_cell.length_b   1.000
_cell.length_c   1.000
_cell.angle_alpha   90.00
_cell.angle_beta   90.00
_cell.angle_gamma   90.00
#
_symmetry.space_group_name_H-M   'P 1'
#
loop_
_entity.id
_entity.type
_entity.pdbx_description
1 polymer ?
#
loop_
_entity_poly.entity_id
_entity_poly.type
_entity_poly.pdbx_seq_one_letter_code
_entity_poly.pdbx_strand_id
1 'polypeptide(L)'
;MLKTFEAVLKGNILEWANEAPKESERPVKVYVTLLEEDSSLSADIRRQKVVEILQKIADTNAFASVNDPAEWQRDLRQDRPLASRDE
;
A
#
# COMPACT_ATOMS: atom_id res chain seq x y z
N MET A 1 7.16 -35.13 -20.69
CA MET A 1 6.51 -33.81 -20.76
C MET A 1 6.42 -33.24 -19.35
N LEU A 2 6.79 -31.97 -19.16
CA LEU A 2 6.64 -31.27 -17.88
C LEU A 2 5.20 -30.76 -17.76
N LYS A 3 4.60 -30.89 -16.57
CA LYS A 3 3.30 -30.26 -16.24
C LYS A 3 3.55 -29.19 -15.19
N THR A 4 2.99 -28.01 -15.41
CA THR A 4 3.09 -26.88 -14.49
C THR A 4 1.82 -26.83 -13.66
N PHE A 5 1.99 -26.67 -12.34
CA PHE A 5 0.91 -26.51 -11.38
C PHE A 5 1.11 -25.21 -10.63
N GLU A 6 0.02 -24.50 -10.37
CA GLU A 6 0.06 -23.23 -9.65
C GLU A 6 -0.13 -23.47 -8.15
N ALA A 7 0.73 -22.87 -7.34
CA ALA A 7 0.72 -23.03 -5.89
C ALA A 7 1.23 -21.77 -5.19
N VAL A 8 0.77 -21.58 -3.96
CA VAL A 8 1.30 -20.61 -3.01
C VAL A 8 2.33 -21.31 -2.13
N LEU A 9 3.56 -20.80 -2.08
CA LEU A 9 4.59 -21.30 -1.19
C LEU A 9 4.48 -20.62 0.18
N LYS A 10 4.04 -21.36 1.21
CA LYS A 10 4.02 -20.91 2.61
C LYS A 10 5.11 -21.58 3.41
N GLY A 11 6.20 -20.85 3.68
CA GLY A 11 7.39 -21.43 4.30
C GLY A 11 8.00 -22.49 3.39
N ASN A 12 7.83 -23.76 3.74
CA ASN A 12 8.32 -24.90 2.96
C ASN A 12 7.18 -25.83 2.46
N ILE A 13 5.94 -25.35 2.45
CA ILE A 13 4.75 -26.09 2.00
C ILE A 13 4.19 -25.40 0.76
N LEU A 14 3.96 -26.17 -0.30
CA LEU A 14 3.23 -25.73 -1.49
C LEU A 14 1.75 -26.01 -1.29
N GLU A 15 0.93 -24.96 -1.26
CA GLU A 15 -0.53 -25.04 -1.27
C GLU A 15 -1.04 -24.80 -2.69
N TRP A 16 -1.68 -25.80 -3.31
CA TRP A 16 -2.16 -25.68 -4.69
C TRP A 16 -3.26 -24.63 -4.81
N ALA A 17 -3.10 -23.69 -5.75
CA ALA A 17 -4.10 -22.65 -6.01
C ALA A 17 -5.23 -23.16 -6.93
N ASN A 18 -4.91 -24.12 -7.79
CA ASN A 18 -5.82 -24.72 -8.78
C ASN A 18 -5.82 -26.25 -8.67
N GLU A 19 -5.77 -26.97 -9.80
CA GLU A 19 -5.71 -28.42 -9.83
C GLU A 19 -4.41 -28.92 -9.17
N ALA A 20 -4.55 -29.84 -8.22
CA ALA A 20 -3.41 -30.52 -7.61
C ALA A 20 -2.89 -31.64 -8.52
N PRO A 21 -1.57 -31.87 -8.59
CA PRO A 21 -1.03 -33.07 -9.21
C PRO A 21 -1.62 -34.32 -8.54
N LYS A 22 -1.92 -35.35 -9.34
CA LYS A 22 -2.37 -36.64 -8.80
C LYS A 22 -1.35 -37.16 -7.80
N GLU A 23 -1.82 -37.52 -6.61
CA GLU A 23 -0.98 -38.10 -5.58
C GLU A 23 -0.28 -39.35 -6.12
N SER A 24 1.03 -39.40 -5.91
CA SER A 24 1.88 -40.54 -6.21
C SER A 24 2.39 -41.09 -4.89
N GLU A 25 2.31 -42.41 -4.70
CA GLU A 25 2.86 -43.06 -3.49
C GLU A 25 4.40 -42.92 -3.39
N ARG A 26 5.05 -42.53 -4.49
CA ARG A 26 6.50 -42.30 -4.53
C ARG A 26 6.81 -40.81 -4.50
N PRO A 27 7.86 -40.39 -3.77
CA PRO A 27 8.33 -39.00 -3.80
C PRO A 27 8.66 -38.56 -5.22
N VAL A 28 8.13 -37.43 -5.65
CA VAL A 28 8.37 -36.84 -6.97
C VAL A 28 9.27 -35.61 -6.83
N LYS A 29 10.34 -35.54 -7.62
CA LYS A 29 11.17 -34.34 -7.71
C LYS A 29 10.40 -33.25 -8.48
N VAL A 30 10.39 -32.04 -7.93
CA VAL A 30 9.72 -30.89 -8.54
C VAL A 30 10.71 -29.75 -8.74
N TYR A 31 10.48 -28.94 -9.77
CA TYR A 31 11.13 -27.65 -9.95
C TYR A 31 10.17 -26.56 -9.50
N VAL A 32 10.64 -25.64 -8.66
CA VAL A 32 9.86 -24.51 -8.18
C VAL A 32 10.41 -23.24 -8.82
N THR A 33 9.57 -22.54 -9.56
CA THR A 33 9.86 -21.20 -10.09
C THR A 33 9.02 -20.22 -9.29
N LEU A 34 9.68 -19.28 -8.62
CA LEU A 34 8.98 -18.25 -7.85
C LEU A 34 8.51 -17.16 -8.81
N LEU A 35 7.21 -16.86 -8.77
CA LEU A 35 6.66 -15.69 -9.44
C LEU A 35 6.84 -14.51 -8.47
N GLU A 36 7.83 -13.67 -8.73
CA GLU A 36 7.90 -12.36 -8.07
C GLU A 36 6.73 -11.54 -8.60
N GLU A 37 5.70 -11.36 -7.79
CA GLU A 37 4.77 -10.27 -8.07
C GLU A 37 5.58 -8.97 -7.94
N ASP A 38 5.54 -8.13 -8.98
CA ASP A 38 5.95 -6.71 -8.93
C ASP A 38 5.04 -5.91 -7.97
N SER A 39 4.71 -6.47 -6.80
CA SER A 39 3.80 -5.94 -5.79
C SER A 39 4.40 -4.76 -5.05
N SER A 40 5.72 -4.53 -5.17
CA SER A 40 6.28 -3.22 -4.89
C SER A 40 6.49 -2.49 -6.20
N LEU A 41 5.56 -1.58 -6.53
CA LEU A 41 5.95 -0.40 -7.30
C LEU A 41 7.30 0.07 -6.74
N SER A 42 8.29 0.22 -7.62
CA SER A 42 9.60 0.71 -7.20
C SER A 42 9.42 1.95 -6.33
N ALA A 43 10.33 2.19 -5.40
CA ALA A 43 10.23 3.35 -4.52
C ALA A 43 10.00 4.65 -5.32
N ASP A 44 10.54 4.74 -6.54
CA ASP A 44 10.34 5.84 -7.47
C ASP A 44 8.91 5.92 -8.02
N ILE A 45 8.31 4.81 -8.47
CA ILE A 45 6.92 4.82 -8.96
C ILE A 45 5.94 5.12 -7.82
N ARG A 46 6.20 4.64 -6.60
CA ARG A 46 5.40 5.00 -5.42
C ARG A 46 5.49 6.49 -5.12
N ARG A 47 6.71 7.05 -5.11
CA ARG A 47 6.92 8.48 -4.90
C ARG A 47 6.19 9.32 -5.96
N GLN A 48 6.30 8.93 -7.23
CA GLN A 48 5.63 9.63 -8.32
C GLN A 48 4.10 9.61 -8.15
N LYS A 49 3.51 8.45 -7.84
CA LYS A 49 2.06 8.35 -7.57
C LYS A 49 1.62 9.20 -6.38
N VAL A 50 2.41 9.27 -5.31
CA VAL A 50 2.11 10.12 -4.16
C VAL A 50 2.10 11.59 -4.56
N VAL A 51 3.09 12.05 -5.33
CA VAL A 51 3.14 13.44 -5.83
C VAL A 51 1.92 13.75 -6.69
N GLU A 52 1.55 12.84 -7.60
CA GLU A 52 0.37 13.02 -8.46
C GLU A 52 -0.94 13.12 -7.66
N ILE A 53 -1.10 12.29 -6.63
CA ILE A 53 -2.28 12.35 -5.76
C ILE A 53 -2.33 13.66 -5.00
N LEU A 54 -1.20 14.09 -4.42
CA LEU A 54 -1.12 15.36 -3.70
C LEU A 54 -1.41 16.56 -4.61
N GLN A 55 -0.92 16.54 -5.86
CA GLN A 55 -1.22 17.57 -6.84
C GLN A 55 -2.72 17.62 -7.15
N LYS A 56 -3.35 16.45 -7.39
CA LYS A 56 -4.80 16.39 -7.63
C LYS A 56 -5.60 16.94 -6.44
N ILE A 57 -5.15 16.70 -5.21
CA ILE A 57 -5.81 17.23 -4.00
C ILE A 57 -5.60 18.75 -3.88
N ALA A 58 -4.45 19.29 -4.29
CA ALA A 58 -4.24 20.73 -4.32
C ALA A 58 -5.14 21.41 -5.37
N ASP A 59 -5.28 20.77 -6.54
CA ASP A 59 -6.06 21.30 -7.67
C ASP A 59 -7.58 21.32 -7.40
N THR A 60 -8.09 20.51 -6.47
CA THR A 60 -9.53 20.54 -6.12
C THR A 60 -9.93 21.78 -5.35
N ASN A 61 -8.99 22.65 -4.96
CA ASN A 61 -9.24 23.88 -4.20
C ASN A 61 -10.16 23.62 -2.99
N ALA A 62 -9.90 22.53 -2.26
CA ALA A 62 -10.79 22.01 -1.22
C ALA A 62 -11.07 22.99 -0.07
N PHE A 63 -10.25 24.04 0.06
CA PHE A 63 -10.39 25.09 1.07
C PHE A 63 -10.90 26.42 0.50
N ALA A 64 -11.50 26.42 -0.70
CA ALA A 64 -12.04 27.62 -1.34
C ALA A 64 -13.05 28.39 -0.46
N SER A 65 -13.74 27.69 0.45
CA SER A 65 -14.70 28.28 1.38
C SER A 65 -14.05 28.90 2.64
N VAL A 66 -12.74 28.74 2.83
CA VAL A 66 -12.00 29.28 3.97
C VAL A 66 -11.42 30.64 3.56
N ASN A 67 -12.08 31.72 3.98
CA ASN A 67 -11.70 33.09 3.60
C ASN A 67 -10.43 33.57 4.31
N ASP A 68 -10.29 33.30 5.60
CA ASP A 68 -9.08 33.53 6.39
C ASP A 68 -8.68 32.22 7.08
N PRO A 69 -7.66 31.52 6.57
CA PRO A 69 -7.16 30.28 7.18
C PRO A 69 -6.68 30.45 8.61
N ALA A 70 -6.16 31.62 8.99
CA ALA A 70 -5.68 31.89 10.34
C ALA A 70 -6.84 32.09 11.32
N GLU A 71 -7.90 32.78 10.90
CA GLU A 71 -9.13 32.91 11.70
C GLU A 71 -9.84 31.55 11.84
N TRP A 72 -10.00 30.81 10.74
CA TRP A 72 -10.56 29.45 10.75
C TRP A 72 -9.78 28.52 11.67
N GLN A 73 -8.45 28.61 11.68
CA GLN A 73 -7.63 27.80 12.58
C GLN A 73 -7.83 28.20 14.06
N ARG A 74 -7.98 29.50 14.38
CA ARG A 74 -8.23 29.98 15.76
C ARG A 74 -9.63 29.64 16.27
N ASP A 75 -10.61 29.53 15.38
CA ASP A 75 -11.96 29.09 15.74
C ASP A 75 -11.99 27.58 16.02
N LEU A 76 -11.35 26.80 15.14
CA LEU A 76 -11.30 25.35 15.24
C LEU A 76 -10.39 24.87 16.38
N ARG A 77 -9.17 25.41 16.45
CA ARG A 77 -8.30 25.20 17.59
C ARG A 77 -8.69 26.25 18.60
N GLN A 78 -9.50 25.85 19.58
CA GLN A 78 -9.73 26.63 20.80
C GLN A 78 -8.36 26.94 21.42
N ASP A 79 -7.73 28.03 20.99
CA ASP A 79 -6.33 28.31 21.24
C ASP A 79 -6.15 28.37 22.76
N ARG A 80 -5.39 27.40 23.28
CA ARG A 80 -5.15 27.33 24.71
C ARG A 80 -4.34 28.57 25.08
N PRO A 81 -4.77 29.39 26.05
CA PRO A 81 -4.01 30.55 26.46
C PRO A 81 -2.60 30.10 26.83
N LEU A 82 -1.60 30.75 26.24
CA LEU A 82 -0.22 30.56 26.63
C LEU A 82 -0.08 31.03 28.07
N ALA A 83 0.34 30.14 28.97
CA ALA A 83 0.74 30.57 30.30
C ALA A 83 1.88 31.58 30.15
N SER A 84 1.78 32.72 30.82
CA SER A 84 2.75 33.85 30.87
C SER A 84 2.77 34.85 29.69
N ARG A 85 1.66 35.55 29.43
CA ARG A 85 1.72 36.83 28.68
C ARG A 85 0.84 37.94 29.25
N ASP A 86 0.86 38.06 30.57
CA ASP A 86 0.48 39.27 31.32
C ASP A 86 1.52 39.46 32.44
N GLU A 87 2.60 40.18 32.12
CA GLU A 87 3.27 41.11 33.04
C GLU A 87 3.33 42.48 32.34
#